data_AF-A0AAV9UU27-F1
#
_entry.id   AF-A0AAV9UU27-F1
#
_cell.length_a   1.000
_cell.length_b   1.000
_cell.length_c   1.000
_cell.angle_alpha   90.00
_cell.angle_beta   90.00
_cell.angle_gamma   90.00
#
_symmetry.space_group_name_H-M   'P 1'
#
loop_
_entity.id
_entity.type
_entity.pdbx_description
1 polymer ?
#
loop_
_entity_poly.entity_id
_entity_poly.type
_entity_poly.pdbx_seq_one_letter_code
_entity_poly.pdbx_strand_id
1 'polypeptide(L)'
;MGRAARAVCVSFPLLATAATIALIVISVFIGQTNVNNAFLNRFYFLRLDTRYIDAPNELGDIPGQLDDIIRDAVGINLTIQNTANLIGVSDFYQAGLFNYCSGTYDNVTGSWDVKNCSSPSSSFVFNIIDIINQEADNGRNLTFPTQVNDFFKAVSALTRAQFICFIFGIGATGLEFILGWFGFLSRWGSCVTTFVAVFAFWALVAASTINIALYLTLSKTFDATFNTFGVRGTINRETYTIMFIGVAVSFAAMLFWTFSTCCCSGRRDKILMVERVRSASPVKGYERVTSPYVGGGGPAPAPHQQYGQTEYKTGGAYEPLRHTQV
;
A
#
# COMPACT_ATOMS: atom_id res chain seq x y z
N MET A 1 1.88 29.09 12.70
CA MET A 1 1.10 27.90 13.10
C MET A 1 1.44 27.56 14.54
N GLY A 2 0.42 27.44 15.39
CA GLY A 2 0.58 26.99 16.77
C GLY A 2 1.02 25.51 16.85
N ARG A 3 1.54 25.09 18.01
CA ARG A 3 1.96 23.70 18.26
C ARG A 3 0.82 22.69 18.04
N ALA A 4 -0.43 23.09 18.27
CA ALA A 4 -1.63 22.27 18.03
C ALA A 4 -1.88 21.94 16.55
N ALA A 5 -1.71 22.90 15.63
CA ALA A 5 -1.93 22.66 14.21
C ALA A 5 -0.94 21.64 13.64
N ARG A 6 0.33 21.69 14.08
CA ARG A 6 1.35 20.70 13.69
C ARG A 6 1.06 19.32 14.25
N ALA A 7 0.53 19.22 15.48
CA ALA A 7 0.16 17.94 16.08
C ALA A 7 -0.94 17.24 15.26
N VAL A 8 -1.96 17.99 14.83
CA VAL A 8 -3.05 17.46 13.99
C VAL A 8 -2.58 17.07 12.59
N CYS A 9 -1.71 17.87 11.95
CA CYS A 9 -1.18 17.54 10.62
C CYS A 9 -0.34 16.25 10.60
N VAL A 10 0.27 15.88 11.73
CA VAL A 10 1.12 14.68 11.83
C VAL A 10 0.34 13.48 12.38
N SER A 11 -0.64 13.69 13.27
CA SER A 11 -1.44 12.59 13.82
C SER A 11 -2.34 11.94 12.77
N PHE A 12 -2.91 12.72 11.85
CA PHE A 12 -3.78 12.17 10.81
C PHE A 12 -3.08 11.15 9.90
N PRO A 13 -1.95 11.48 9.23
CA PRO A 13 -1.26 10.51 8.40
C PRO A 13 -0.72 9.33 9.23
N LEU A 14 -0.31 9.52 10.49
CA LEU A 14 0.13 8.43 11.36
C LEU A 14 -0.99 7.43 11.69
N LEU A 15 -2.22 7.91 11.88
CA LEU A 15 -3.38 7.03 12.08
C LEU A 15 -3.75 6.32 10.78
N ALA A 16 -3.66 7.01 9.64
CA ALA A 16 -3.91 6.41 8.33
C ALA A 16 -2.90 5.30 7.99
N THR A 17 -1.61 5.47 8.33
CA THR A 17 -0.61 4.40 8.14
C THR A 17 -0.88 3.19 9.04
N ALA A 18 -1.23 3.40 10.30
CA ALA A 18 -1.61 2.31 11.20
C ALA A 18 -2.84 1.54 10.68
N ALA A 19 -3.86 2.26 10.19
CA ALA A 19 -5.04 1.65 9.57
C ALA A 19 -4.68 0.89 8.29
N THR A 20 -3.78 1.42 7.46
CA THR A 20 -3.29 0.73 6.25
C THR A 20 -2.63 -0.60 6.58
N ILE A 21 -1.73 -0.62 7.57
CA ILE A 21 -1.06 -1.85 8.02
C ILE A 21 -2.11 -2.88 8.48
N ALA A 22 -3.06 -2.48 9.32
CA ALA A 22 -4.10 -3.38 9.80
C ALA A 22 -4.94 -3.97 8.65
N LEU A 23 -5.45 -3.13 7.75
CA LEU A 23 -6.32 -3.57 6.66
C LEU A 23 -5.60 -4.48 5.66
N ILE A 24 -4.37 -4.14 5.27
CA ILE A 24 -3.60 -4.96 4.33
C ILE A 24 -3.16 -6.27 4.98
N VAL A 25 -2.68 -6.25 6.23
CA VAL A 25 -2.26 -7.49 6.90
C VAL A 25 -3.45 -8.43 7.10
N ILE A 26 -4.59 -7.93 7.58
CA ILE A 26 -5.80 -8.75 7.79
C ILE A 26 -6.27 -9.39 6.48
N SER A 27 -6.37 -8.61 5.39
CA SER A 27 -6.86 -9.11 4.11
C SER A 27 -5.90 -10.07 3.41
N VAL A 28 -4.59 -9.88 3.56
CA VAL A 28 -3.58 -10.58 2.74
C VAL A 28 -2.85 -11.70 3.49
N PHE A 29 -2.55 -11.53 4.78
CA PHE A 29 -1.64 -12.43 5.52
C PHE A 29 -2.34 -13.33 6.54
N ILE A 30 -3.43 -12.87 7.17
CA ILE A 30 -4.05 -13.62 8.27
C ILE A 30 -5.08 -14.65 7.76
N GLY A 31 -5.62 -14.44 6.56
CA GLY A 31 -6.62 -15.33 5.96
C GLY A 31 -6.15 -16.79 5.91
N GLN A 32 -7.09 -17.72 6.17
CA GLN A 32 -6.86 -19.16 6.02
C GLN A 32 -5.74 -19.78 6.89
N THR A 33 -5.29 -19.12 7.96
CA THR A 33 -4.18 -19.64 8.79
C THR A 33 -4.61 -20.65 9.86
N ASN A 34 -5.91 -20.72 10.19
CA ASN A 34 -6.42 -21.64 11.21
C ASN A 34 -7.84 -22.10 10.89
N VAL A 35 -8.01 -23.42 10.74
CA VAL A 35 -9.27 -24.08 10.41
C VAL A 35 -10.41 -23.75 11.39
N ASN A 36 -10.10 -23.56 12.69
CA ASN A 36 -11.11 -23.38 13.75
C ASN A 36 -11.63 -21.94 13.84
N ASN A 37 -11.06 -21.00 13.07
CA ASN A 37 -11.36 -19.59 13.20
C ASN A 37 -12.23 -19.11 12.04
N ALA A 38 -13.54 -19.04 12.27
CA ALA A 38 -14.52 -18.63 11.27
C ALA A 38 -14.18 -17.25 10.66
N PHE A 39 -13.64 -16.31 11.43
CA PHE A 39 -13.21 -15.00 10.93
C PHE A 39 -12.09 -15.11 9.89
N LEU A 40 -11.11 -15.99 10.10
CA LEU A 40 -9.96 -16.15 9.20
C LEU A 40 -10.35 -16.89 7.92
N ASN A 41 -11.28 -17.82 8.03
CA ASN A 41 -11.81 -18.60 6.90
C ASN A 41 -12.68 -17.75 5.95
N ARG A 42 -13.11 -16.56 6.38
CA ARG A 42 -13.83 -15.61 5.52
C ARG A 42 -12.92 -14.89 4.54
N PHE A 43 -11.62 -14.81 4.82
CA PHE A 43 -10.66 -14.14 3.94
C PHE A 43 -9.97 -15.16 3.05
N TYR A 44 -10.34 -15.15 1.76
CA TYR A 44 -9.70 -15.90 0.69
C TYR A 44 -9.79 -15.06 -0.60
N PHE A 45 -8.98 -15.34 -1.61
CA PHE A 45 -9.00 -14.58 -2.88
C PHE A 45 -9.85 -15.28 -3.94
N LEU A 46 -9.63 -16.58 -4.12
CA LEU A 46 -10.34 -17.42 -5.08
C LEU A 46 -10.85 -18.67 -4.37
N ARG A 47 -12.08 -19.07 -4.65
CA ARG A 47 -12.64 -20.36 -4.26
C ARG A 47 -13.00 -21.14 -5.50
N LEU A 48 -12.53 -22.37 -5.58
CA LEU A 48 -12.96 -23.34 -6.57
C LEU A 48 -14.00 -24.25 -5.93
N ASP A 49 -15.18 -24.31 -6.53
CA ASP A 49 -16.25 -25.24 -6.16
C ASP A 49 -16.11 -26.50 -7.01
N THR A 50 -15.84 -27.62 -6.36
CA THR A 50 -15.59 -28.93 -6.99
C THR A 50 -16.71 -29.94 -6.72
N ARG A 51 -17.82 -29.51 -6.09
CA ARG A 51 -18.96 -30.37 -5.73
C ARG A 51 -19.69 -30.99 -6.92
N TYR A 52 -19.66 -30.30 -8.06
CA TYR A 52 -20.34 -30.71 -9.28
C TYR A 52 -19.38 -31.31 -10.30
N ILE A 53 -18.20 -31.77 -9.86
CA ILE A 53 -17.39 -32.68 -10.68
C ILE A 53 -18.19 -33.97 -10.77
N ASP A 54 -19.10 -34.01 -11.73
CA ASP A 54 -19.72 -35.23 -12.19
C ASP A 54 -18.58 -36.04 -12.84
N ALA A 55 -17.96 -36.93 -12.06
CA ALA A 55 -17.33 -38.10 -12.63
C ALA A 55 -18.43 -38.78 -13.44
N PRO A 56 -18.31 -38.89 -14.79
CA PRO A 56 -19.40 -39.47 -15.55
C PRO A 56 -19.55 -40.92 -15.12
N ASN A 57 -20.59 -41.20 -14.33
CA ASN A 57 -21.09 -42.55 -14.11
C ASN A 57 -21.63 -43.16 -15.42
N GLU A 58 -21.62 -42.37 -16.51
CA GLU A 58 -21.95 -42.71 -17.90
C GLU A 58 -20.68 -42.77 -18.79
N LEU A 59 -19.53 -43.24 -18.26
CA LEU A 59 -18.38 -43.65 -19.08
C LEU A 59 -18.27 -45.17 -19.26
N GLY A 60 -19.29 -45.90 -18.84
CA GLY A 60 -19.59 -47.19 -19.45
C GLY A 60 -20.07 -46.96 -20.88
N ASP A 61 -19.17 -47.17 -21.84
CA ASP A 61 -19.50 -47.57 -23.22
C ASP A 61 -19.67 -46.49 -24.30
N ILE A 62 -18.74 -45.51 -24.41
CA ILE A 62 -18.58 -44.72 -25.65
C ILE A 62 -17.13 -44.80 -26.16
N PRO A 63 -16.87 -45.47 -27.30
CA PRO A 63 -15.54 -45.55 -27.88
C PRO A 63 -15.20 -44.26 -28.66
N GLY A 64 -14.16 -43.56 -28.22
CA GLY A 64 -13.13 -43.00 -29.12
C GLY A 64 -13.33 -41.65 -29.81
N GLN A 65 -14.14 -40.71 -29.28
CA GLN A 65 -14.26 -39.37 -29.91
C GLN A 65 -14.20 -38.15 -28.97
N LEU A 66 -14.06 -38.35 -27.66
CA LEU A 66 -14.05 -37.23 -26.71
C LEU A 66 -12.65 -36.57 -26.59
N ASP A 67 -11.63 -37.24 -27.08
CA ASP A 67 -10.22 -36.83 -27.06
C ASP A 67 -9.96 -35.58 -27.91
N ASP A 68 -10.69 -35.41 -29.02
CA ASP A 68 -10.50 -34.30 -29.96
C ASP A 68 -11.21 -33.01 -29.52
N ILE A 69 -12.36 -33.12 -28.82
CA ILE A 69 -13.11 -31.96 -28.31
C ILE A 69 -12.37 -31.32 -27.11
N ILE A 70 -11.78 -32.14 -26.24
CA ILE A 70 -10.99 -31.66 -25.10
C ILE A 70 -9.63 -31.11 -25.55
N ARG A 71 -9.02 -31.69 -26.60
CA ARG A 71 -7.77 -31.16 -27.19
C ARG A 71 -7.92 -29.75 -27.76
N ASP A 72 -9.04 -29.46 -28.42
CA ASP A 72 -9.23 -28.18 -29.12
C ASP A 72 -9.66 -27.05 -28.17
N ALA A 73 -10.44 -27.37 -27.13
CA ALA A 73 -10.92 -26.37 -26.17
C ALA A 73 -9.93 -26.03 -25.04
N VAL A 74 -9.06 -26.97 -24.67
CA VAL A 74 -8.27 -26.87 -23.42
C VAL A 74 -6.77 -27.04 -23.64
N GLY A 75 -6.32 -27.62 -24.77
CA GLY A 75 -4.90 -27.89 -24.98
C GLY A 75 -4.27 -28.83 -23.93
N ILE A 76 -5.11 -29.49 -23.11
CA ILE A 76 -4.75 -30.49 -22.11
C ILE A 76 -5.24 -31.84 -22.62
N ASN A 77 -4.35 -32.82 -22.75
CA ASN A 77 -4.74 -34.21 -22.94
C ASN A 77 -5.18 -34.79 -21.58
N LEU A 78 -6.40 -34.46 -21.16
CA LEU A 78 -7.05 -35.16 -20.05
C LEU A 78 -7.59 -36.47 -20.63
N THR A 79 -6.76 -37.50 -20.67
CA THR A 79 -7.24 -38.85 -20.96
C THR A 79 -8.31 -39.20 -19.93
N ILE A 80 -9.51 -39.45 -20.42
CA ILE A 80 -10.77 -39.67 -19.71
C ILE A 80 -10.75 -40.89 -18.76
N GLN A 81 -9.63 -41.61 -18.70
CA GLN A 81 -9.41 -42.68 -17.73
C GLN A 81 -9.01 -42.18 -16.32
N ASN A 82 -8.80 -40.87 -16.13
CA ASN A 82 -8.36 -40.32 -14.84
C ASN A 82 -9.43 -39.57 -14.03
N THR A 83 -10.69 -39.53 -14.48
CA THR A 83 -11.74 -38.73 -13.81
C THR A 83 -12.73 -39.53 -12.96
N ALA A 84 -12.46 -40.81 -12.66
CA ALA A 84 -13.46 -41.70 -12.07
C ALA A 84 -13.14 -42.25 -10.66
N ASN A 85 -12.17 -41.71 -9.91
CA ASN A 85 -11.90 -42.19 -8.54
C ASN A 85 -11.34 -41.10 -7.61
N LEU A 86 -12.03 -39.97 -7.46
CA LEU A 86 -11.73 -38.99 -6.39
C LEU A 86 -12.42 -39.41 -5.09
N ILE A 87 -12.10 -40.61 -4.58
CA ILE A 87 -12.52 -41.08 -3.26
C ILE A 87 -11.63 -40.38 -2.23
N GLY A 88 -11.92 -39.10 -1.92
CA GLY A 88 -11.18 -38.32 -0.92
C GLY A 88 -10.84 -36.87 -1.27
N VAL A 89 -11.31 -36.34 -2.39
CA VAL A 89 -11.11 -34.92 -2.75
C VAL A 89 -12.15 -34.04 -2.08
N SER A 90 -11.72 -32.84 -1.66
CA SER A 90 -12.58 -31.90 -0.96
C SER A 90 -13.61 -31.23 -1.89
N ASP A 91 -14.73 -30.80 -1.32
CA ASP A 91 -15.83 -30.14 -2.03
C ASP A 91 -15.45 -28.74 -2.53
N PHE A 92 -14.46 -28.12 -1.91
CA PHE A 92 -13.95 -26.83 -2.33
C PHE A 92 -12.50 -26.61 -1.96
N TYR A 93 -11.85 -25.76 -2.77
CA TYR A 93 -10.51 -25.25 -2.51
C TYR A 93 -10.52 -23.73 -2.44
N GLN A 94 -10.04 -23.16 -1.34
CA GLN A 94 -9.86 -21.73 -1.15
C GLN A 94 -8.37 -21.37 -1.27
N ALA A 95 -8.04 -20.49 -2.19
CA ALA A 95 -6.71 -19.95 -2.38
C ALA A 95 -6.50 -18.69 -1.52
N GLY A 96 -5.54 -18.76 -0.61
CA GLY A 96 -4.91 -17.60 0.01
C GLY A 96 -3.68 -17.14 -0.77
N LEU A 97 -2.98 -16.12 -0.25
CA LEU A 97 -1.73 -15.65 -0.85
C LEU A 97 -0.56 -16.62 -0.57
N PHE A 98 -0.56 -17.26 0.61
CA PHE A 98 0.54 -18.09 1.11
C PHE A 98 0.18 -19.56 1.30
N ASN A 99 -1.11 -19.85 1.28
CA ASN A 99 -1.67 -21.14 1.64
C ASN A 99 -2.91 -21.41 0.78
N TYR A 100 -3.39 -22.63 0.88
CA TYR A 100 -4.74 -22.99 0.48
C TYR A 100 -5.42 -23.71 1.63
N CYS A 101 -6.74 -23.67 1.64
CA CYS A 101 -7.54 -24.54 2.50
C CYS A 101 -8.56 -25.32 1.69
N SER A 102 -8.81 -26.54 2.12
CA SER A 102 -9.77 -27.48 1.57
C SER A 102 -10.85 -27.78 2.60
N GLY A 103 -12.05 -28.11 2.13
CA GLY A 103 -13.17 -28.35 3.03
C GLY A 103 -14.39 -28.98 2.39
N THR A 104 -15.44 -29.12 3.19
CA THR A 104 -16.70 -29.75 2.81
C THR A 104 -17.83 -28.74 2.80
N TYR A 105 -18.79 -28.90 1.90
CA TYR A 105 -20.00 -28.09 1.90
C TYR A 105 -21.13 -28.83 2.59
N ASP A 106 -21.68 -28.22 3.63
CA ASP A 106 -22.85 -28.76 4.31
C ASP A 106 -24.13 -28.29 3.61
N ASN A 107 -24.82 -29.21 2.94
CA ASN A 107 -26.09 -28.96 2.26
C ASN A 107 -27.24 -28.61 3.22
N VAL A 108 -27.15 -28.96 4.51
CA VAL A 108 -28.19 -28.70 5.51
C VAL A 108 -28.12 -27.26 6.02
N THR A 109 -26.91 -26.77 6.30
CA THR A 109 -26.68 -25.42 6.81
C THR A 109 -26.34 -24.41 5.72
N GLY A 110 -26.09 -24.88 4.49
CA GLY A 110 -25.63 -24.05 3.37
C GLY A 110 -24.24 -23.46 3.58
N SER A 111 -23.44 -24.03 4.50
CA SER A 111 -22.20 -23.45 5.00
C SER A 111 -20.96 -24.14 4.42
N TRP A 112 -19.88 -23.36 4.30
CA TRP A 112 -18.59 -23.81 3.79
C TRP A 112 -17.66 -24.12 4.97
N ASP A 113 -17.49 -25.39 5.29
CA ASP A 113 -16.70 -25.84 6.42
C ASP A 113 -15.27 -26.17 5.99
N VAL A 114 -14.33 -25.33 6.41
CA VAL A 114 -12.91 -25.56 6.18
C VAL A 114 -12.43 -26.70 7.08
N LYS A 115 -11.83 -27.74 6.50
CA LYS A 115 -11.35 -28.94 7.24
C LYS A 115 -9.84 -29.00 7.32
N ASN A 116 -9.15 -28.63 6.25
CA ASN A 116 -7.70 -28.69 6.18
C ASN A 116 -7.13 -27.40 5.60
N CYS A 117 -5.98 -26.97 6.10
CA CYS A 117 -5.27 -25.81 5.62
C CYS A 117 -3.79 -26.14 5.48
N SER A 118 -3.22 -25.80 4.34
CA SER A 118 -1.80 -25.93 4.08
C SER A 118 -0.98 -24.93 4.89
N SER A 119 0.24 -25.33 5.26
CA SER A 119 1.20 -24.45 5.93
C SER A 119 1.59 -23.28 5.01
N PRO A 120 1.64 -22.04 5.53
CA PRO A 120 1.98 -20.87 4.72
C PRO A 120 3.41 -20.98 4.17
N SER A 121 3.57 -20.75 2.86
CA SER A 121 4.85 -20.79 2.16
C SER A 121 5.05 -19.53 1.31
N SER A 122 6.28 -18.99 1.32
CA SER A 122 6.66 -17.79 0.55
C SER A 122 6.77 -18.03 -0.96
N SER A 123 6.90 -19.29 -1.39
CA SER A 123 6.88 -19.69 -2.81
C SER A 123 5.58 -20.41 -3.18
N PHE A 124 4.50 -20.16 -2.44
CA PHE A 124 3.20 -20.74 -2.76
C PHE A 124 2.71 -20.29 -4.14
N VAL A 125 2.31 -21.25 -4.95
CA VAL A 125 1.66 -21.04 -6.24
C VAL A 125 0.39 -21.85 -6.22
N PHE A 126 -0.74 -21.20 -6.48
CA PHE A 126 -2.02 -21.90 -6.53
C PHE A 126 -2.11 -22.70 -7.84
N ASN A 127 -1.69 -23.97 -7.77
CA ASN A 127 -1.91 -24.96 -8.81
C ASN A 127 -2.84 -26.05 -8.26
N ILE A 128 -4.11 -26.01 -8.68
CA ILE A 128 -5.13 -26.94 -8.21
C ILE A 128 -4.77 -28.41 -8.50
N ILE A 129 -4.04 -28.66 -9.58
CA ILE A 129 -3.67 -30.00 -10.00
C ILE A 129 -2.62 -30.58 -9.06
N ASP A 130 -1.59 -29.79 -8.73
CA ASP A 130 -0.56 -30.19 -7.78
C ASP A 130 -1.15 -30.39 -6.38
N ILE A 131 -2.10 -29.53 -5.98
CA ILE A 131 -2.80 -29.62 -4.70
C ILE A 131 -3.61 -30.92 -4.60
N ILE A 132 -4.43 -31.23 -5.61
CA ILE A 132 -5.22 -32.46 -5.64
C ILE A 132 -4.29 -33.69 -5.67
N ASN A 133 -3.20 -33.65 -6.45
CA ASN A 133 -2.24 -34.75 -6.50
C ASN A 133 -1.52 -34.98 -5.15
N GLN A 134 -1.21 -33.90 -4.43
CA GLN A 134 -0.59 -33.96 -3.11
C GLN A 134 -1.55 -34.54 -2.06
N GLU A 135 -2.84 -34.20 -2.12
CA GLU A 135 -3.85 -34.75 -1.21
C GLU A 135 -4.26 -36.19 -1.57
N ALA A 136 -4.20 -36.58 -2.85
CA ALA A 136 -4.68 -37.88 -3.33
C ALA A 136 -3.67 -39.04 -3.25
N ASP A 137 -2.42 -38.80 -2.82
CA ASP A 137 -1.39 -39.80 -2.47
C ASP A 137 -1.24 -41.02 -3.43
N ASN A 138 -1.44 -40.82 -4.74
CA ASN A 138 -1.54 -41.92 -5.72
C ASN A 138 -0.38 -42.01 -6.72
N GLY A 139 0.72 -41.26 -6.54
CA GLY A 139 1.96 -41.47 -7.31
C GLY A 139 1.85 -41.33 -8.84
N ARG A 140 0.79 -40.70 -9.36
CA ARG A 140 0.59 -40.48 -10.80
C ARG A 140 0.97 -39.06 -11.17
N ASN A 141 2.17 -38.90 -11.71
CA ASN A 141 2.60 -37.66 -12.35
C ASN A 141 1.73 -37.42 -13.59
N LEU A 142 0.77 -36.50 -13.47
CA LEU A 142 0.04 -35.98 -14.62
C LEU A 142 0.99 -35.07 -15.41
N THR A 143 1.53 -35.60 -16.52
CA THR A 143 2.40 -34.84 -17.43
C THR A 143 1.55 -33.97 -18.35
N PHE A 144 1.69 -32.65 -18.23
CA PHE A 144 0.92 -31.70 -19.02
C PHE A 144 1.60 -31.29 -20.34
N PRO A 145 0.80 -30.92 -21.37
CA PRO A 145 1.30 -30.29 -22.58
C PRO A 145 2.01 -28.96 -22.29
N THR A 146 2.97 -28.60 -23.14
CA THR A 146 3.87 -27.44 -22.97
C THR A 146 3.14 -26.11 -22.75
N GLN A 147 1.96 -25.93 -23.34
CA GLN A 147 1.16 -24.71 -23.25
C GLN A 147 0.63 -24.42 -21.82
N VAL A 148 0.35 -25.47 -21.07
CA VAL A 148 -0.16 -25.39 -19.69
C VAL A 148 0.99 -25.07 -18.72
N ASN A 149 2.16 -25.65 -19.01
CA ASN A 149 3.37 -25.38 -18.24
C ASN A 149 3.82 -23.92 -18.37
N ASP A 150 3.68 -23.32 -19.55
CA ASP A 150 4.00 -21.90 -19.76
C ASP A 150 3.03 -20.97 -19.00
N PHE A 151 1.74 -21.31 -18.94
CA PHE A 151 0.77 -20.58 -18.12
C PHE A 151 1.14 -20.65 -16.62
N PHE A 152 1.43 -21.83 -16.09
CA PHE A 152 1.81 -21.98 -14.68
C PHE A 152 3.16 -21.34 -14.36
N LYS A 153 4.09 -21.29 -15.33
CA LYS A 153 5.35 -20.55 -15.19
C LYS A 153 5.10 -19.04 -15.08
N ALA A 154 4.20 -18.49 -15.89
CA ALA A 154 3.80 -17.09 -15.78
C ALA A 154 3.09 -16.82 -14.44
N VAL A 155 2.15 -17.67 -14.04
CA VAL A 155 1.47 -17.60 -12.73
C VAL A 155 2.48 -17.63 -11.59
N SER A 156 3.46 -18.53 -11.61
CA SER A 156 4.53 -18.63 -10.60
C SER A 156 5.41 -17.38 -10.55
N ALA A 157 5.73 -16.79 -11.71
CA ALA A 157 6.47 -15.53 -11.76
C ALA A 157 5.65 -14.38 -11.16
N LEU A 158 4.35 -14.29 -11.49
CA LEU A 158 3.44 -13.29 -10.95
C LEU A 158 3.22 -13.46 -9.43
N THR A 159 3.08 -14.69 -8.93
CA THR A 159 2.89 -14.94 -7.49
C THR A 159 4.11 -14.52 -6.68
N ARG A 160 5.31 -14.78 -7.20
CA ARG A 160 6.56 -14.31 -6.58
C ARG A 160 6.69 -12.80 -6.64
N ALA A 161 6.36 -12.18 -7.76
CA ALA A 161 6.37 -10.74 -7.92
C ALA A 161 5.41 -10.05 -6.93
N GLN A 162 4.14 -10.50 -6.84
CA GLN A 162 3.19 -9.93 -5.88
C GLN A 162 3.68 -10.10 -4.44
N PHE A 163 4.30 -11.23 -4.10
CA PHE A 163 4.80 -11.48 -2.74
C PHE A 163 5.87 -10.46 -2.36
N ILE A 164 6.85 -10.28 -3.25
CA ILE A 164 7.93 -9.32 -3.06
C ILE A 164 7.36 -7.91 -2.91
N CYS A 165 6.42 -7.50 -3.77
CA CYS A 165 5.78 -6.20 -3.69
C CYS A 165 5.00 -5.99 -2.38
N PHE A 166 4.26 -6.99 -1.89
CA PHE A 166 3.56 -6.90 -0.61
C PHE A 166 4.52 -6.77 0.58
N ILE A 167 5.62 -7.54 0.60
CA ILE A 167 6.61 -7.47 1.68
C ILE A 167 7.30 -6.10 1.70
N PHE A 168 7.74 -5.58 0.55
CA PHE A 168 8.32 -4.24 0.47
C PHE A 168 7.30 -3.15 0.79
N GLY A 169 6.06 -3.27 0.34
CA GLY A 169 4.99 -2.31 0.63
C GLY A 169 4.67 -2.24 2.13
N ILE A 170 4.47 -3.38 2.79
CA ILE A 170 4.21 -3.44 4.23
C ILE A 170 5.43 -3.03 5.03
N GLY A 171 6.63 -3.47 4.65
CA GLY A 171 7.88 -3.06 5.28
C GLY A 171 8.11 -1.56 5.20
N ALA A 172 7.86 -0.96 4.03
CA ALA A 172 7.90 0.49 3.85
C ALA A 172 6.82 1.21 4.66
N THR A 173 5.60 0.69 4.74
CA THR A 173 4.52 1.27 5.57
C THR A 173 4.86 1.20 7.07
N GLY A 174 5.50 0.10 7.51
CA GLY A 174 6.00 -0.03 8.88
C GLY A 174 7.13 0.96 9.17
N LEU A 175 8.06 1.13 8.23
CA LEU A 175 9.10 2.15 8.32
C LEU A 175 8.52 3.57 8.34
N GLU A 176 7.51 3.83 7.50
CA GLU A 176 6.75 5.09 7.46
C GLU A 176 6.12 5.39 8.81
N PHE A 177 5.53 4.39 9.48
CA PHE A 177 4.96 4.54 10.82
C PHE A 177 6.02 4.92 11.87
N ILE A 178 7.17 4.24 11.87
CA ILE A 178 8.29 4.52 12.79
C ILE A 178 8.86 5.92 12.54
N LEU A 179 9.15 6.24 11.28
CA LEU A 179 9.69 7.54 10.88
C LEU A 179 8.68 8.67 11.11
N GLY A 180 7.38 8.37 11.04
CA GLY A 180 6.28 9.29 11.32
C GLY A 180 6.35 9.89 12.72
N TRP A 181 6.81 9.11 13.71
CA TRP A 181 7.03 9.58 15.06
C TRP A 181 8.13 10.65 15.14
N PHE A 182 9.17 10.52 14.33
CA PHE A 182 10.24 11.53 14.23
C PHE A 182 9.80 12.80 13.50
N GLY A 183 8.68 12.78 12.77
CA GLY A 183 8.04 13.97 12.18
C GLY A 183 7.58 15.01 13.21
N PHE A 184 7.29 14.59 14.44
CA PHE A 184 7.00 15.50 15.56
C PHE A 184 8.25 16.29 15.98
N LEU A 185 9.42 15.66 15.94
CA LEU A 185 10.68 16.21 16.47
C LEU A 185 11.42 17.07 15.44
N SER A 186 11.41 16.70 14.16
CA SER A 186 12.23 17.37 13.12
C SER A 186 11.48 17.57 11.79
N ARG A 187 11.78 18.68 11.10
CA ARG A 187 11.27 18.95 9.72
C ARG A 187 11.85 17.96 8.71
N TRP A 188 13.09 17.52 8.93
CA TRP A 188 13.75 16.52 8.07
C TRP A 188 13.06 15.15 8.18
N GLY A 189 12.57 14.78 9.37
CA GLY A 189 11.80 13.56 9.56
C GLY A 189 10.53 13.52 8.72
N SER A 190 9.82 14.65 8.61
CA SER A 190 8.62 14.76 7.77
C SER A 190 8.92 14.67 6.26
N CYS A 191 10.07 15.17 5.82
CA CYS A 191 10.49 15.08 4.42
C CYS A 191 10.81 13.62 4.03
N VAL A 192 11.62 12.95 4.86
CA VAL A 192 12.03 11.55 4.62
C VAL A 192 10.81 10.61 4.66
N THR A 193 9.90 10.79 5.62
CA THR A 193 8.64 10.01 5.69
C THR A 193 7.80 10.14 4.43
N THR A 194 7.75 11.31 3.81
CA THR A 194 6.98 11.53 2.59
C THR A 194 7.51 10.67 1.43
N PHE A 195 8.83 10.56 1.27
CA PHE A 195 9.42 9.68 0.25
C PHE A 195 9.12 8.20 0.52
N VAL A 196 9.19 7.77 1.79
CA VAL A 196 8.85 6.40 2.19
C VAL A 196 7.37 6.11 1.95
N ALA A 197 6.48 7.07 2.26
CA ALA A 197 5.03 6.94 2.04
C ALA A 197 4.67 6.81 0.55
N VAL A 198 5.32 7.59 -0.32
CA VAL A 198 5.12 7.48 -1.78
C VAL A 198 5.57 6.10 -2.27
N PHE A 199 6.72 5.61 -1.82
CA PHE A 199 7.20 4.28 -2.18
C PHE A 199 6.26 3.18 -1.66
N ALA A 200 5.82 3.26 -0.41
CA ALA A 200 4.90 2.31 0.20
C ALA A 200 3.57 2.23 -0.58
N PHE A 201 2.98 3.37 -0.92
CA PHE A 201 1.74 3.44 -1.70
C PHE A 201 1.88 2.74 -3.06
N TRP A 202 2.92 3.08 -3.83
CA TRP A 202 3.13 2.47 -5.15
C TRP A 202 3.41 0.97 -5.07
N ALA A 203 4.17 0.51 -4.06
CA ALA A 203 4.41 -0.91 -3.84
C ALA A 203 3.11 -1.67 -3.52
N LEU A 204 2.24 -1.10 -2.67
CA LEU A 204 0.94 -1.70 -2.33
C LEU A 204 -0.02 -1.71 -3.52
N VAL A 205 -0.03 -0.66 -4.35
CA VAL A 205 -0.82 -0.61 -5.59
C VAL A 205 -0.34 -1.68 -6.58
N ALA A 206 0.97 -1.80 -6.80
CA ALA A 206 1.54 -2.81 -7.68
C ALA A 206 1.19 -4.23 -7.19
N ALA A 207 1.35 -4.51 -5.89
CA ALA A 207 1.03 -5.80 -5.31
C ALA A 207 -0.47 -6.14 -5.47
N SER A 208 -1.35 -5.20 -5.15
CA SER A 208 -2.81 -5.37 -5.21
C SER A 208 -3.32 -5.57 -6.63
N THR A 209 -2.74 -4.85 -7.60
CA THR A 209 -3.10 -4.98 -9.03
C THR A 209 -2.64 -6.30 -9.63
N ILE A 210 -1.43 -6.77 -9.30
CA ILE A 210 -0.98 -8.11 -9.71
C ILE A 210 -1.89 -9.17 -9.10
N ASN A 211 -2.23 -9.05 -7.81
CA ASN A 211 -3.08 -10.01 -7.12
C ASN A 211 -4.45 -10.15 -7.80
N ILE A 212 -5.18 -9.04 -8.00
CA ILE A 212 -6.49 -9.10 -8.63
C ILE A 212 -6.41 -9.61 -10.08
N ALA A 213 -5.41 -9.18 -10.86
CA ALA A 213 -5.23 -9.63 -12.23
C ALA A 213 -4.96 -11.13 -12.30
N LEU A 214 -4.13 -11.64 -11.37
CA LEU A 214 -3.80 -13.04 -11.26
C LEU A 214 -5.06 -13.87 -10.96
N TYR A 215 -5.74 -13.64 -9.84
CA TYR A 215 -6.89 -14.47 -9.45
C TYR A 215 -8.10 -14.29 -10.38
N LEU A 216 -8.30 -13.13 -11.00
CA LEU A 216 -9.30 -12.96 -12.06
C LEU A 216 -8.99 -13.81 -13.28
N THR A 217 -7.72 -13.83 -13.70
CA THR A 217 -7.30 -14.65 -14.84
C THR A 217 -7.46 -16.12 -14.51
N LEU A 218 -7.00 -16.57 -13.33
CA LEU A 218 -7.21 -17.97 -12.89
C LEU A 218 -8.69 -18.34 -12.86
N SER A 219 -9.56 -17.52 -12.24
CA SER A 219 -11.00 -17.77 -12.19
C SER A 219 -11.59 -17.94 -13.59
N LYS A 220 -11.28 -17.01 -14.51
CA LYS A 220 -11.80 -17.04 -15.87
C LYS A 220 -11.27 -18.23 -16.67
N THR A 221 -10.00 -18.56 -16.52
CA THR A 221 -9.42 -19.75 -17.18
C THR A 221 -10.05 -21.03 -16.63
N PHE A 222 -10.28 -21.13 -15.32
CA PHE A 222 -10.93 -22.29 -14.73
C PHE A 222 -12.39 -22.42 -15.19
N ASP A 223 -13.16 -21.33 -15.15
CA ASP A 223 -14.54 -21.35 -15.62
C ASP A 223 -14.62 -21.72 -17.12
N ALA A 224 -13.74 -21.18 -17.97
CA ALA A 224 -13.73 -21.50 -19.39
C ALA A 224 -13.35 -22.97 -19.67
N THR A 225 -12.36 -23.49 -18.95
CA THR A 225 -11.82 -24.84 -19.16
C THR A 225 -12.70 -25.94 -18.55
N PHE A 226 -13.32 -25.69 -17.39
CA PHE A 226 -14.00 -26.71 -16.60
C PHE A 226 -15.51 -26.48 -16.42
N ASN A 227 -16.12 -25.52 -17.14
CA ASN A 227 -17.57 -25.37 -17.16
C ASN A 227 -18.30 -26.65 -17.60
N THR A 228 -17.68 -27.46 -18.45
CA THR A 228 -18.18 -28.78 -18.86
C THR A 228 -18.16 -29.83 -17.75
N PHE A 229 -17.30 -29.64 -16.74
CA PHE A 229 -17.14 -30.51 -15.57
C PHE A 229 -17.75 -29.90 -14.29
N GLY A 230 -18.57 -28.85 -14.42
CA GLY A 230 -19.28 -28.24 -13.30
C GLY A 230 -18.40 -27.48 -12.28
N VAL A 231 -17.10 -27.29 -12.53
CA VAL A 231 -16.23 -26.57 -11.59
C VAL A 231 -16.41 -25.07 -11.76
N ARG A 232 -16.65 -24.37 -10.65
CA ARG A 232 -16.88 -22.91 -10.66
C ARG A 232 -15.87 -22.16 -9.81
N GLY A 233 -15.15 -21.23 -10.44
CA GLY A 233 -14.29 -20.27 -9.77
C GLY A 233 -15.09 -19.07 -9.27
N THR A 234 -15.04 -18.82 -7.97
CA THR A 234 -15.70 -17.67 -7.33
C THR A 234 -14.69 -16.82 -6.59
N ILE A 235 -14.70 -15.52 -6.87
CA ILE A 235 -13.82 -14.56 -6.24
C ILE A 235 -14.52 -13.93 -5.04
N ASN A 236 -13.77 -13.78 -3.93
CA ASN A 236 -14.32 -13.19 -2.72
C ASN A 236 -14.29 -11.66 -2.77
N ARG A 237 -15.46 -11.03 -2.91
CA ARG A 237 -15.58 -9.58 -2.93
C ARG A 237 -15.20 -8.92 -1.60
N GLU A 238 -15.40 -9.60 -0.47
CA GLU A 238 -15.12 -9.03 0.86
C GLU A 238 -13.62 -8.77 1.05
N THR A 239 -12.77 -9.77 0.76
CA THR A 239 -11.31 -9.66 0.86
C THR A 239 -10.77 -8.55 -0.05
N TYR A 240 -11.22 -8.51 -1.30
CA TYR A 240 -10.79 -7.48 -2.26
C TYR A 240 -11.22 -6.08 -1.82
N THR A 241 -12.44 -5.93 -1.30
CA THR A 241 -12.93 -4.64 -0.81
C THR A 241 -12.05 -4.10 0.31
N ILE A 242 -11.69 -4.94 1.29
CA ILE A 242 -10.82 -4.54 2.41
C ILE A 242 -9.41 -4.20 1.92
N MET A 243 -8.85 -4.99 1.01
CA MET A 243 -7.54 -4.72 0.43
C MET A 243 -7.51 -3.36 -0.29
N PHE A 244 -8.50 -3.07 -1.15
CA PHE A 244 -8.58 -1.80 -1.86
C PHE A 244 -8.91 -0.61 -0.96
N ILE A 245 -9.68 -0.80 0.11
CA ILE A 245 -9.85 0.23 1.15
C ILE A 245 -8.49 0.51 1.81
N GLY A 246 -7.70 -0.53 2.14
CA GLY A 246 -6.34 -0.36 2.65
C GLY A 246 -5.45 0.45 1.71
N VAL A 247 -5.49 0.16 0.41
CA VAL A 247 -4.77 0.94 -0.62
C VAL A 247 -5.26 2.38 -0.70
N ALA A 248 -6.57 2.63 -0.61
CA ALA A 248 -7.13 3.98 -0.61
C ALA A 248 -6.74 4.78 0.65
N VAL A 249 -6.68 4.14 1.82
CA VAL A 249 -6.20 4.75 3.06
C VAL A 249 -4.69 5.04 2.96
N SER A 250 -3.92 4.17 2.31
CA SER A 250 -2.50 4.42 2.01
C SER A 250 -2.31 5.63 1.09
N PHE A 251 -3.16 5.79 0.07
CA PHE A 251 -3.16 6.97 -0.79
C PHE A 251 -3.43 8.25 0.00
N ALA A 252 -4.42 8.21 0.90
CA ALA A 252 -4.70 9.33 1.78
C ALA A 252 -3.48 9.63 2.66
N ALA A 253 -2.87 8.63 3.30
CA ALA A 253 -1.66 8.80 4.11
C ALA A 253 -0.54 9.49 3.32
N MET A 254 -0.26 9.02 2.10
CA MET A 254 0.70 9.63 1.19
C MET A 254 0.39 11.12 0.93
N LEU A 255 -0.86 11.45 0.58
CA LEU A 255 -1.27 12.83 0.38
C LEU A 255 -1.08 13.67 1.65
N PHE A 256 -1.52 13.19 2.81
CA PHE A 256 -1.40 13.93 4.06
C PHE A 256 0.06 14.14 4.49
N TRP A 257 0.97 13.19 4.22
CA TRP A 257 2.41 13.41 4.40
C TRP A 257 2.96 14.51 3.49
N THR A 258 2.55 14.53 2.21
CA THR A 258 2.95 15.61 1.28
C THR A 258 2.38 16.98 1.70
N PHE A 259 1.12 17.04 2.14
CA PHE A 259 0.53 18.30 2.62
C PHE A 259 1.15 18.77 3.93
N SER A 260 1.49 17.86 4.84
CA SER A 260 2.14 18.19 6.11
C SER A 260 3.52 18.83 5.88
N THR A 261 4.30 18.29 4.95
CA THR A 261 5.61 18.85 4.58
C THR A 261 5.52 20.20 3.88
N CYS A 262 4.60 20.36 2.92
CA CYS A 262 4.46 21.58 2.13
C CYS A 262 3.71 22.72 2.85
N CYS A 263 2.62 22.42 3.55
CA CYS A 263 1.67 23.42 4.05
C CYS A 263 1.72 23.62 5.58
N CYS A 264 2.15 22.62 6.37
CA CYS A 264 2.26 22.74 7.82
C CYS A 264 3.64 23.22 8.30
N SER A 265 4.47 23.74 7.39
CA SER A 265 5.78 24.37 7.64
C SER A 265 5.63 25.73 8.35
N GLY A 266 5.38 25.68 9.66
CA GLY A 266 5.24 26.86 10.52
C GLY A 266 6.55 27.65 10.71
N ARG A 267 6.85 28.59 9.80
CA ARG A 267 7.65 29.79 10.10
C ARG A 267 7.45 30.86 9.02
N ARG A 268 6.40 31.70 9.16
CA ARG A 268 6.30 32.98 8.43
C ARG A 268 6.50 34.22 9.33
N ASP A 269 6.56 34.08 10.66
CA ASP A 269 6.42 35.25 11.54
C ASP A 269 7.73 35.90 12.02
N LYS A 270 8.92 35.47 11.57
CA LYS A 270 10.19 36.10 12.02
C LYS A 270 10.87 37.02 11.00
N ILE A 271 10.47 37.01 9.74
CA ILE A 271 11.11 37.87 8.72
C ILE A 271 10.35 39.20 8.56
N LEU A 272 9.02 39.20 8.67
CA LEU A 272 8.21 40.43 8.58
C LEU A 272 8.15 41.24 9.90
N MET A 273 8.53 40.64 11.03
CA MET A 273 8.67 41.36 12.31
C MET A 273 9.96 42.19 12.39
N VAL A 274 11.00 41.88 11.59
CA VAL A 274 12.21 42.72 11.53
C VAL A 274 11.93 44.03 10.81
N GLU A 275 10.99 44.05 9.87
CA GLU A 275 10.61 45.25 9.13
C GLU A 275 9.63 46.14 9.91
N ARG A 276 8.71 45.54 10.71
CA ARG A 276 7.84 46.30 11.61
C ARG A 276 8.57 46.89 12.82
N VAL A 277 9.64 46.25 13.31
CA VAL A 277 10.46 46.81 14.40
C VAL A 277 11.41 47.90 13.91
N ARG A 278 11.74 47.95 12.61
CA ARG A 278 12.45 49.11 12.02
C ARG A 278 11.55 50.32 11.75
N SER A 279 10.23 50.13 11.69
CA SER A 279 9.26 51.22 11.46
C SER A 279 8.67 51.80 12.75
N ALA A 280 8.91 51.17 13.90
CA ALA A 280 8.62 51.72 15.21
C ALA A 280 9.96 52.00 15.90
N SER A 281 10.48 53.21 15.74
CA SER A 281 11.63 53.69 16.49
C SER A 281 11.41 53.47 18.00
N PRO A 282 12.28 52.76 18.72
CA PRO A 282 12.81 53.33 19.94
C PRO A 282 13.95 54.25 19.48
N VAL A 283 13.90 55.51 19.86
CA VAL A 283 15.11 56.35 19.86
C VAL A 283 16.10 55.67 20.80
N LYS A 284 16.94 54.79 20.26
CA LYS A 284 18.17 54.31 20.87
C LYS A 284 19.25 54.95 20.04
N GLY A 285 19.70 56.11 20.53
CA GLY A 285 20.82 56.83 19.95
C GLY A 285 21.98 55.88 19.75
N TYR A 286 22.65 56.02 18.61
CA TYR A 286 23.98 55.49 18.40
C TYR A 286 24.83 55.90 19.61
N GLU A 287 25.40 54.92 20.31
CA GLU A 287 26.43 55.23 21.28
C GLU A 287 27.70 55.55 20.48
N ARG A 288 28.11 56.82 20.47
CA ARG A 288 29.34 57.21 19.78
C ARG A 288 30.49 56.50 20.47
N VAL A 289 31.18 55.64 19.73
CA VAL A 289 32.44 55.01 20.15
C VAL A 289 33.51 56.10 20.17
N THR A 290 33.60 56.85 21.27
CA THR A 290 34.72 57.79 21.50
C THR A 290 34.90 58.05 22.99
N SER A 291 35.96 57.41 23.50
CA SER A 291 36.82 57.69 24.67
C SER A 291 36.23 57.69 26.09
N PRO A 292 36.91 57.08 27.07
CA PRO A 292 36.55 57.19 28.47
C PRO A 292 36.99 58.57 28.97
N TYR A 293 36.10 59.33 29.60
CA TYR A 293 36.55 60.50 30.36
C TYR A 293 35.88 60.58 31.72
N VAL A 294 36.77 60.90 32.66
CA VAL A 294 36.68 60.89 34.11
C VAL A 294 35.97 62.16 34.58
N GLY A 295 35.42 62.12 35.80
CA GLY A 295 34.49 63.12 36.38
C GLY A 295 34.88 64.60 36.34
N GLY A 296 33.87 65.45 36.54
CA GLY A 296 34.04 66.79 37.13
C GLY A 296 33.25 67.94 36.50
N GLY A 297 32.18 68.36 37.19
CA GLY A 297 31.57 69.70 37.28
C GLY A 297 31.61 70.70 36.10
N GLY A 298 30.44 71.03 35.54
CA GLY A 298 30.21 72.22 34.69
C GLY A 298 28.73 72.40 34.31
N PRO A 299 28.22 73.65 34.15
CA PRO A 299 26.78 73.96 34.20
C PRO A 299 25.98 73.66 32.92
N ALA A 300 24.65 73.60 33.09
CA ALA A 300 23.63 73.05 32.19
C ALA A 300 23.59 73.58 30.74
N PRO A 301 23.18 72.75 29.74
CA PRO A 301 23.11 73.14 28.34
C PRO A 301 21.83 73.89 27.96
N ALA A 302 21.94 74.72 26.91
CA ALA A 302 20.88 75.53 26.31
C ALA A 302 19.85 74.72 25.50
N PRO A 303 18.60 75.19 25.32
CA PRO A 303 17.57 74.44 24.61
C PRO A 303 17.74 74.50 23.09
N HIS A 304 17.54 73.36 22.44
CA HIS A 304 17.61 73.21 20.98
C HIS A 304 16.42 73.87 20.27
N GLN A 305 16.72 74.68 19.25
CA GLN A 305 15.72 75.24 18.33
C GLN A 305 15.21 74.19 17.34
N GLN A 306 13.89 74.22 17.14
CA GLN A 306 13.10 73.35 16.29
C GLN A 306 12.95 74.02 14.92
N TYR A 307 13.49 73.41 13.86
CA TYR A 307 13.38 73.93 12.49
C TYR A 307 12.58 72.98 11.58
N GLY A 308 11.42 73.48 11.14
CA GLY A 308 10.79 73.33 9.82
C GLY A 308 10.65 71.96 9.18
N GLN A 309 9.42 71.45 9.11
CA GLN A 309 8.98 70.54 8.05
C GLN A 309 8.85 71.29 6.71
N THR A 310 9.31 70.69 5.61
CA THR A 310 8.83 71.01 4.25
C THR A 310 8.94 69.79 3.32
N GLU A 311 7.77 69.26 2.95
CA GLU A 311 7.22 69.14 1.59
C GLU A 311 7.94 68.34 0.47
N TYR A 312 7.13 67.50 -0.18
CA TYR A 312 7.39 66.61 -1.33
C TYR A 312 7.98 67.31 -2.56
N LYS A 313 8.94 66.65 -3.25
CA LYS A 313 9.05 66.67 -4.72
C LYS A 313 9.92 65.53 -5.28
N THR A 314 9.42 64.97 -6.37
CA THR A 314 9.98 63.97 -7.29
C THR A 314 11.24 64.44 -8.03
N GLY A 315 12.18 63.50 -8.23
CA GLY A 315 13.11 63.46 -9.38
C GLY A 315 14.47 64.13 -9.18
N GLY A 316 15.54 63.40 -9.51
CA GLY A 316 16.86 63.99 -9.72
C GLY A 316 18.02 63.14 -9.21
N ALA A 317 19.06 63.03 -10.02
CA ALA A 317 20.16 62.09 -9.90
C ALA A 317 21.20 62.45 -8.83
N TYR A 318 21.99 61.45 -8.48
CA TYR A 318 23.14 61.46 -7.59
C TYR A 318 24.31 62.30 -8.14
N GLU A 319 24.89 63.17 -7.30
CA GLU A 319 26.20 63.77 -7.54
C GLU A 319 26.97 63.93 -6.21
N PRO A 320 28.21 63.41 -6.07
CA PRO A 320 28.97 63.49 -4.83
C PRO A 320 29.87 64.74 -4.79
N LEU A 321 29.94 65.35 -3.60
CA LEU A 321 30.78 66.51 -3.29
C LEU A 321 32.28 66.21 -3.49
N ARG A 322 32.89 67.06 -4.32
CA ARG A 322 34.32 67.14 -4.62
C ARG A 322 35.04 67.85 -3.45
N HIS A 323 36.05 67.22 -2.86
CA HIS A 323 36.94 67.88 -1.90
C HIS A 323 37.91 68.82 -2.61
N THR A 324 37.95 70.08 -2.16
CA THR A 324 38.98 71.08 -2.47
C THR A 324 40.32 70.66 -1.84
N GLN A 325 41.38 70.60 -2.64
CA GLN A 325 42.76 70.52 -2.16
C GLN A 325 43.30 71.93 -1.87
N VAL A 326 44.17 72.02 -0.86
CA VAL A 326 45.17 73.08 -0.68
C VAL A 326 46.40 72.71 -1.51
#